data_AF-X1CXM5-F1
#
_entry.id   AF-X1CXM5-F1
#
_cell.length_a   1.000
_cell.length_b   1.000
_cell.length_c   1.000
_cell.angle_alpha   90.00
_cell.angle_beta   90.00
_cell.angle_gamma   90.00
#
_symmetry.space_group_name_H-M   'P 1'
#
loop_
_entity.id
_entity.type
_entity.pdbx_description
1 polymer ?
#
loop_
_entity_poly.entity_id
_entity_poly.type
_entity_poly.pdbx_seq_one_letter_code
_entity_poly.pdbx_strand_id
1 'polypeptide(L)'
;MGLVKGYRRNINQQFSIHIAENTKKEEFQQILELNVSVHGEPVRDYINHVFLNHPRKEDVLFLYIKDSISNKIVSSISLMPLVWGFGITTIPVCEMGFVGTLEKYRGK
;
A
#
# COMPACT_ATOMS: atom_id res chain seq x y z
N MET A 1 -7.06 18.25 -6.06
CA MET A 1 -7.46 16.98 -5.43
C MET A 1 -6.19 16.25 -5.00
N GLY A 2 -5.99 16.05 -3.70
CA GLY A 2 -4.80 15.37 -3.16
C GLY A 2 -4.94 13.85 -3.18
N LEU A 3 -3.80 13.15 -3.14
CA LEU A 3 -3.72 11.70 -2.91
C LEU A 3 -3.92 11.45 -1.40
N VAL A 4 -5.17 11.20 -1.01
CA VAL A 4 -5.57 10.98 0.39
C VAL A 4 -6.22 9.61 0.57
N LYS A 5 -6.32 9.12 1.81
CA LYS A 5 -7.01 7.86 2.13
C LYS A 5 -8.45 7.89 1.59
N GLY A 6 -8.90 6.77 1.03
CA GLY A 6 -10.18 6.66 0.31
C GLY A 6 -10.15 7.18 -1.14
N TYR A 7 -9.01 7.71 -1.62
CA TYR A 7 -8.87 8.07 -3.03
C TYR A 7 -9.08 6.86 -3.94
N ARG A 8 -9.78 7.08 -5.04
CA ARG A 8 -10.00 6.08 -6.08
C ARG A 8 -10.03 6.74 -7.45
N ARG A 9 -9.41 6.09 -8.45
CA ARG A 9 -9.49 6.48 -9.85
C ARG A 9 -9.35 5.28 -10.78
N ASN A 10 -10.13 5.24 -11.85
CA ASN A 10 -9.93 4.25 -12.92
C ASN A 10 -8.69 4.63 -13.73
N ILE A 11 -7.78 3.66 -13.92
CA ILE A 11 -6.62 3.78 -14.81
C ILE A 11 -7.08 3.52 -16.25
N ASN A 12 -7.87 2.46 -16.44
CA ASN A 12 -8.51 2.09 -17.70
C ASN A 12 -9.79 1.28 -17.41
N GLN A 13 -10.32 0.54 -18.40
CA GLN A 13 -11.53 -0.27 -18.25
C GLN A 13 -11.36 -1.44 -17.25
N GLN A 14 -10.15 -1.96 -17.09
CA GLN A 14 -9.84 -3.10 -16.23
C GLN A 14 -9.29 -2.69 -14.86
N PHE A 15 -8.44 -1.67 -14.80
CA PHE A 15 -7.69 -1.35 -13.58
C PHE A 15 -8.14 -0.05 -12.96
N SER A 16 -8.15 -0.03 -11.63
CA SER A 16 -8.35 1.16 -10.82
C SER A 16 -7.28 1.25 -9.73
N ILE A 17 -6.81 2.46 -9.46
CA ILE A 17 -5.92 2.78 -8.34
C ILE A 17 -6.75 3.26 -7.16
N HIS A 18 -6.33 2.86 -5.97
CA HIS A 18 -6.98 3.17 -4.70
C HIS A 18 -5.94 3.52 -3.64
N ILE A 19 -6.35 4.27 -2.63
CA ILE A 19 -5.61 4.48 -1.39
C ILE A 19 -6.49 3.99 -0.25
N ALA A 20 -6.02 2.99 0.49
CA ALA A 20 -6.82 2.33 1.51
C ALA A 20 -7.24 3.26 2.66
N GLU A 21 -8.43 3.01 3.20
CA GLU A 21 -8.88 3.67 4.42
C GLU A 21 -8.46 2.87 5.66
N ASN A 22 -8.02 3.56 6.72
CA ASN A 22 -7.68 2.92 7.99
C ASN A 22 -8.88 2.22 8.66
N THR A 23 -10.10 2.63 8.32
CA THR A 23 -11.35 2.12 8.88
C THR A 23 -11.84 0.84 8.21
N LYS A 24 -11.38 0.53 6.99
CA LYS A 24 -11.85 -0.61 6.19
C LYS A 24 -10.95 -1.83 6.38
N LYS A 25 -11.27 -2.64 7.39
CA LYS A 25 -10.51 -3.85 7.71
C LYS A 25 -10.43 -4.83 6.55
N GLU A 26 -11.50 -5.00 5.77
CA GLU A 26 -11.50 -5.95 4.64
C GLU A 26 -10.54 -5.53 3.51
N GLU A 27 -10.33 -4.23 3.33
CA GLU A 27 -9.41 -3.68 2.34
C GLU A 27 -7.96 -3.97 2.76
N PHE A 28 -7.64 -3.71 4.03
CA PHE A 28 -6.34 -4.06 4.59
C PHE A 28 -6.06 -5.58 4.53
N GLN A 29 -7.05 -6.43 4.83
CA GLN A 29 -6.88 -7.88 4.71
C GLN A 29 -6.53 -8.31 3.28
N GLN A 30 -7.15 -7.72 2.25
CA GLN A 30 -6.79 -8.04 0.86
C GLN A 30 -5.37 -7.59 0.49
N ILE A 31 -4.92 -6.46 1.03
CA ILE A 31 -3.53 -5.98 0.84
C ILE A 31 -2.55 -6.93 1.55
N LEU A 32 -2.89 -7.39 2.75
CA LEU A 32 -2.10 -8.36 3.49
C LEU A 32 -1.97 -9.69 2.72
N GLU A 33 -3.09 -10.24 2.26
CA GLU A 33 -3.10 -11.48 1.46
C GLU A 33 -2.30 -11.34 0.16
N LEU A 34 -2.38 -10.18 -0.51
CA LEU A 34 -1.53 -9.89 -1.66
C LEU A 34 -0.05 -9.97 -1.28
N ASN A 35 0.36 -9.28 -0.21
CA ASN A 35 1.76 -9.21 0.18
C ASN A 35 2.30 -10.56 0.66
N VAL A 36 1.49 -11.36 1.36
CA VAL A 36 1.84 -12.75 1.71
C VAL A 36 2.01 -13.60 0.45
N SER A 37 1.11 -13.48 -0.52
CA SER A 37 1.23 -14.19 -1.79
C SER A 37 2.48 -13.80 -2.59
N VAL A 38 3.01 -12.58 -2.43
CA VAL A 38 4.16 -12.08 -3.18
C VAL A 38 5.49 -12.30 -2.44
N HIS A 39 5.50 -12.13 -1.12
CA HIS A 39 6.72 -12.12 -0.29
C HIS A 39 6.84 -13.31 0.67
N GLY A 40 5.78 -14.13 0.79
CA GLY A 40 5.72 -15.30 1.68
C GLY A 40 5.10 -15.00 3.06
N GLU A 41 4.75 -16.05 3.79
CA GLU A 41 4.07 -15.97 5.10
C GLU A 41 4.76 -15.08 6.15
N PRO A 42 6.12 -15.05 6.27
CA PRO A 42 6.78 -14.26 7.31
C PRO A 42 6.47 -12.76 7.31
N VAL A 43 6.01 -12.19 6.19
CA VAL A 43 5.65 -10.75 6.15
C VAL A 43 4.32 -10.44 6.83
N ARG A 44 3.48 -11.44 7.09
CA ARG A 44 2.12 -11.24 7.59
C ARG A 44 2.11 -10.48 8.91
N ASP A 45 2.83 -10.99 9.90
CA ASP A 45 2.87 -10.40 11.24
C ASP A 45 3.52 -9.02 11.24
N TYR A 46 4.54 -8.84 10.39
CA TYR A 46 5.22 -7.57 10.26
C TYR A 46 4.31 -6.48 9.67
N ILE A 47 3.60 -6.76 8.57
CA ILE A 47 2.66 -5.81 7.97
C ILE A 47 1.49 -5.50 8.91
N ASN A 48 0.95 -6.53 9.59
CA ASN A 48 -0.07 -6.35 10.63
C ASN A 48 0.40 -5.41 11.74
N HIS A 49 1.63 -5.61 12.22
CA HIS A 49 2.21 -4.77 13.27
C HIS A 49 2.36 -3.32 12.80
N VAL A 50 2.89 -3.09 11.60
CA VAL A 50 3.02 -1.73 11.03
C VAL A 50 1.66 -1.05 10.92
N PHE A 51 0.64 -1.74 10.39
CA PHE A 51 -0.68 -1.15 10.23
C PHE A 51 -1.33 -0.76 11.57
N LEU A 52 -1.22 -1.62 12.58
CA LEU A 52 -1.87 -1.41 13.88
C LEU A 52 -1.11 -0.43 14.79
N ASN A 53 0.22 -0.53 14.80
CA ASN A 53 1.06 0.03 15.85
C ASN A 53 2.06 1.08 15.38
N HIS A 54 2.18 1.36 14.08
CA HIS A 54 3.14 2.37 13.63
C HIS A 54 2.83 3.74 14.27
N PRO A 55 3.81 4.44 14.87
CA PRO A 55 3.59 5.72 15.55
C PRO A 55 2.91 6.78 14.66
N ARG A 56 3.13 6.67 13.35
CA ARG A 56 2.54 7.54 12.33
C ARG A 56 1.55 6.81 11.41
N LYS A 57 0.85 5.79 11.90
CA LYS A 57 -0.10 4.98 11.09
C LYS A 57 -1.15 5.80 10.34
N GLU A 58 -1.49 6.99 10.84
CA GLU A 58 -2.41 7.91 10.16
C GLU A 58 -1.78 8.54 8.90
N ASP A 59 -0.46 8.70 8.87
CA ASP A 59 0.28 9.23 7.73
C ASP A 59 0.66 8.14 6.71
N VAL A 60 0.72 6.87 7.14
CA VAL A 60 1.04 5.74 6.24
C VAL A 60 -0.08 5.57 5.21
N LEU A 61 0.30 5.52 3.94
CA LEU A 61 -0.61 5.30 2.83
C LEU A 61 -0.35 3.91 2.24
N PHE A 62 -1.40 3.10 2.10
CA PHE A 62 -1.34 1.88 1.31
C PHE A 62 -2.08 2.12 -0.01
N LEU A 63 -1.31 2.19 -1.09
CA LEU A 63 -1.83 2.32 -2.43
C LEU A 63 -1.95 0.94 -3.05
N TYR A 64 -2.98 0.73 -3.84
CA TYR A 64 -3.15 -0.54 -4.52
C TYR A 64 -3.89 -0.41 -5.84
N ILE A 65 -3.66 -1.38 -6.72
CA ILE A 65 -4.37 -1.55 -7.98
C ILE A 65 -5.36 -2.69 -7.82
N LYS A 66 -6.61 -2.41 -8.20
CA LYS A 66 -7.68 -3.40 -8.26
C LYS A 66 -8.04 -3.72 -9.70
N ASP A 67 -8.07 -5.01 -10.01
CA ASP A 67 -8.61 -5.54 -11.26
C ASP A 67 -10.13 -5.66 -11.12
N SER A 68 -10.87 -4.93 -11.95
CA SER A 68 -12.33 -4.89 -11.96
C SER A 68 -12.95 -6.20 -12.45
N ILE A 69 -12.24 -6.98 -13.28
CA ILE A 69 -12.73 -8.25 -13.83
C ILE A 69 -12.72 -9.31 -12.74
N SER A 70 -11.59 -9.47 -12.04
CA SER A 70 -11.49 -10.46 -10.96
C SER A 70 -11.95 -9.94 -9.60
N ASN A 71 -12.22 -8.63 -9.48
CA ASN A 71 -12.51 -7.92 -8.23
C ASN A 71 -11.43 -8.13 -7.14
N LYS A 72 -10.17 -8.25 -7.53
CA LYS A 72 -9.03 -8.51 -6.61
C LYS A 72 -8.02 -7.38 -6.62
N ILE A 73 -7.34 -7.19 -5.49
CA ILE A 73 -6.12 -6.38 -5.44
C ILE A 73 -4.99 -7.19 -6.10
N VAL A 74 -4.28 -6.56 -7.04
CA VAL A 74 -3.30 -7.23 -7.90
C VAL A 74 -1.89 -6.64 -7.79
N SER A 75 -1.80 -5.42 -7.27
CA SER A 75 -0.55 -4.75 -6.95
C SER A 75 -0.75 -3.80 -5.77
N SER A 76 0.28 -3.62 -4.93
CA SER A 76 0.27 -2.68 -3.81
C SER A 76 1.65 -2.08 -3.56
N ILE A 77 1.63 -0.93 -2.89
CA ILE A 77 2.80 -0.24 -2.34
C ILE A 77 2.36 0.48 -1.07
N SER A 78 3.20 0.44 -0.03
CA SER A 78 3.06 1.34 1.12
C SER A 78 4.02 2.52 1.00
N LEU A 79 3.53 3.68 1.42
CA LEU A 79 4.28 4.93 1.49
C LEU A 79 4.24 5.42 2.94
N MET A 80 5.42 5.59 3.53
CA MET A 80 5.59 5.99 4.93
C MET A 80 6.33 7.33 4.97
N PRO A 81 5.60 8.44 5.14
CA PRO A 81 6.24 9.76 5.24
C PRO A 81 7.15 9.83 6.46
N LEU A 82 8.38 10.31 6.25
CA LEU A 82 9.35 10.53 7.31
C LEU A 82 10.25 11.73 7.00
N VAL A 83 11.06 12.09 7.99
CA VAL A 83 11.95 13.24 7.91
C VAL A 83 13.35 12.76 8.23
N TRP A 84 14.28 12.96 7.30
CA TRP A 84 15.68 12.62 7.49
C TRP A 84 16.46 13.85 7.92
N GLY A 85 17.36 13.67 8.89
CA GLY A 85 18.38 14.65 9.25
C GLY A 85 19.72 14.27 8.62
N PHE A 86 20.32 15.18 7.85
CA PHE A 86 21.65 15.04 7.30
C PHE A 86 22.48 16.28 7.64
N GLY A 87 23.33 16.17 8.66
CA GLY A 87 24.01 17.33 9.24
C GLY A 87 23.00 18.32 9.80
N ILE A 88 23.02 19.56 9.28
CA ILE A 88 22.05 20.62 9.64
C ILE A 88 20.81 20.65 8.73
N THR A 89 20.74 19.78 7.73
CA THR A 89 19.67 19.78 6.74
C THR A 89 18.59 18.77 7.11
N THR A 90 17.35 19.21 7.03
CA THR A 90 16.17 18.37 7.23
C THR A 90 15.50 18.13 5.88
N ILE A 91 15.28 16.87 5.53
CA ILE A 91 14.73 16.47 4.22
C ILE A 91 13.43 15.69 4.44
N PRO A 92 12.28 16.19 3.97
CA PRO A 92 11.06 15.40 3.94
C PRO A 92 11.22 14.30 2.87
N VAL A 93 11.07 13.06 3.29
CA VAL A 93 11.16 11.89 2.41
C VAL A 93 9.95 10.98 2.62
N CYS A 94 9.79 10.01 1.74
CA CYS A 94 8.76 8.99 1.88
C CYS A 94 9.41 7.64 1.64
N GLU A 95 9.41 6.79 2.66
CA GLU A 95 9.90 5.44 2.54
C GLU A 95 8.87 4.59 1.80
N MET A 96 9.34 3.84 0.81
CA MET A 96 8.55 2.89 0.05
C MET A 96 8.71 1.50 0.66
N GLY A 97 7.60 0.89 1.07
CA GLY A 97 7.56 -0.46 1.61
C GLY A 97 6.54 -1.34 0.91
N PHE A 98 6.58 -2.64 1.22
CA PHE A 98 5.55 -3.63 0.85
C PHE A 98 5.10 -3.53 -0.62
N VAL A 99 6.09 -3.40 -1.51
CA VAL A 99 5.87 -3.31 -2.95
C VAL A 99 5.69 -4.71 -3.50
N GLY A 100 4.47 -5.02 -3.93
CA GLY A 100 4.14 -6.35 -4.40
C GLY A 100 3.20 -6.31 -5.60
N THR A 101 3.50 -7.10 -6.62
CA THR A 101 2.60 -7.34 -7.76
C THR A 101 2.48 -8.84 -7.96
N LEU A 102 1.24 -9.33 -8.12
CA LEU A 102 0.98 -10.73 -8.44
C LEU A 102 1.67 -11.12 -9.74
N GLU A 103 2.26 -12.32 -9.78
CA GLU A 103 3.14 -12.77 -10.86
C GLU A 103 2.53 -12.62 -12.26
N LYS A 104 1.27 -12.99 -12.42
CA LYS A 104 0.54 -12.89 -13.70
C LYS A 104 0.35 -11.46 -14.25
N TYR A 105 0.58 -10.43 -13.43
CA TYR A 105 0.49 -9.02 -13.82
C TYR A 105 1.86 -8.33 -13.97
N ARG A 106 2.97 -9.05 -13.77
CA ARG A 106 4.33 -8.48 -13.92
C ARG A 106 4.70 -8.33 -15.40
N GLY A 107 5.55 -7.35 -15.71
CA GLY A 107 6.04 -7.10 -17.08
C GLY A 107 4.99 -6.52 -18.04
N LYS A 108 3.97 -5.85 -17.50
CA LYS A 108 2.89 -5.23 -18.25
C LYS A 108 2.81 -3.73 -17.99
#